data_AF-A0A3C0T8H2-F1
#
_entry.id   AF-A0A3C0T8H2-F1
#
_cell.length_a   1.000
_cell.length_b   1.000
_cell.length_c   1.000
_cell.angle_alpha   90.00
_cell.angle_beta   90.00
_cell.angle_gamma   90.00
#
_symmetry.space_group_name_H-M   'P 1'
#
loop_
_entity.id
_entity.type
_entity.pdbx_description
1 polymer ?
#
loop_
_entity_poly.entity_id
_entity_poly.type
_entity_poly.pdbx_seq_one_letter_code
_entity_poly.pdbx_strand_id
1 'polypeptide(L)'
;MIVAEELEADWRLVRAEYADVNRHLMEGRVYGRLLTDDSGSVRQSCEMLQRVGAEARERLVTSAAEAWLVSPGRCYADYGKIYNRDTRESVTYGKVAAQAAKVRVANVKIKLPEDFNFLGLPTPRFDIAAKVDGSAVYSIDI
;
A
#
# COMPACT_ATOMS: atom_id res chain seq x y z
N MET A 1 6.98 -3.07 -0.36
CA MET A 1 7.35 -2.36 0.88
C MET A 1 6.86 -0.92 0.86
N ILE A 2 7.25 -0.09 -0.13
CA ILE A 2 6.91 1.35 -0.20
C ILE A 2 5.40 1.64 0.02
N VAL A 3 4.53 0.94 -0.71
CA VAL A 3 3.07 1.11 -0.55
C VAL A 3 2.61 0.73 0.86
N ALA A 4 3.14 -0.36 1.43
CA ALA A 4 2.74 -0.84 2.75
C ALA A 4 3.21 0.09 3.89
N GLU A 5 4.38 0.70 3.72
CA GLU A 5 4.94 1.68 4.66
C GLU A 5 4.02 2.90 4.77
N GLU A 6 3.62 3.44 3.62
CA GLU A 6 2.68 4.56 3.57
C GLU A 6 1.28 4.16 4.00
N LEU A 7 0.85 2.95 3.69
CA LEU A 7 -0.46 2.47 4.08
C LEU A 7 -0.58 2.19 5.59
N GLU A 8 0.52 2.23 6.36
CA GLU A 8 0.59 1.76 7.75
C GLU A 8 0.15 0.29 7.88
N ALA A 9 0.48 -0.53 6.88
CA ALA A 9 0.08 -1.93 6.84
C ALA A 9 1.08 -2.83 7.59
N ASP A 10 0.56 -3.85 8.27
CA ASP A 10 1.39 -4.91 8.84
C ASP A 10 2.06 -5.72 7.71
N TRP A 11 3.38 -5.59 7.58
CA TRP A 11 4.17 -6.26 6.53
C TRP A 11 3.96 -7.78 6.50
N ARG A 12 3.67 -8.41 7.65
CA ARG A 12 3.45 -9.85 7.76
C ARG A 12 2.18 -10.32 7.04
N LEU A 13 1.24 -9.42 6.80
CA LEU A 13 -0.02 -9.69 6.11
C LEU A 13 0.02 -9.30 4.63
N VAL A 14 1.12 -8.70 4.17
CA VAL A 14 1.29 -8.26 2.79
C VAL A 14 1.73 -9.42 1.91
N ARG A 15 1.21 -9.45 0.69
CA ARG A 15 1.62 -10.35 -0.39
C ARG A 15 1.96 -9.53 -1.63
N ALA A 16 2.89 -10.01 -2.43
CA ALA A 16 3.16 -9.44 -3.73
C ALA A 16 2.44 -10.25 -4.82
N GLU A 17 1.87 -9.53 -5.77
CA GLU A 17 1.25 -10.10 -6.97
C GLU A 17 1.83 -9.39 -8.20
N TYR A 18 1.91 -10.10 -9.33
CA TYR A 18 2.29 -9.49 -10.59
C TYR A 18 1.15 -8.60 -11.12
N ALA A 19 1.53 -7.49 -11.75
CA ALA A 19 0.56 -6.66 -12.45
C ALA A 19 -0.08 -7.44 -13.59
N ASP A 20 -1.40 -7.38 -13.70
CA ASP A 20 -2.14 -8.00 -14.80
C ASP A 20 -1.88 -7.20 -16.10
N VAL A 21 -1.15 -7.80 -17.04
CA VAL A 21 -0.79 -7.17 -18.32
C VAL A 21 -2.02 -6.91 -19.19
N ASN A 22 -3.02 -7.79 -19.16
CA ASN A 22 -4.26 -7.60 -19.94
C ASN A 22 -5.05 -6.42 -19.39
N ARG A 23 -5.23 -6.37 -18.07
CA ARG A 23 -5.89 -5.23 -17.41
C ARG A 23 -5.14 -3.93 -17.70
N HIS A 24 -3.81 -3.97 -17.65
CA HIS A 24 -2.97 -2.82 -17.98
C HIS A 24 -3.30 -2.24 -19.36
N LEU A 25 -3.41 -3.09 -20.38
CA LEU A 25 -3.71 -2.67 -21.75
C LEU A 25 -5.16 -2.19 -21.90
N MET A 26 -6.12 -2.91 -21.33
CA MET A 26 -7.55 -2.58 -21.44
C MET A 26 -7.93 -1.30 -20.72
N GLU A 27 -7.33 -1.01 -19.57
CA GLU A 27 -7.62 0.17 -18.74
C GLU A 27 -6.67 1.35 -19.05
N GLY A 28 -6.13 1.42 -20.27
CA GLY A 28 -5.38 2.60 -20.72
C GLY A 28 -4.05 2.81 -19.99
N ARG A 29 -3.32 1.73 -19.69
CA ARG A 29 -2.06 1.70 -18.93
C ARG A 29 -2.21 2.09 -17.46
N VAL A 30 -3.21 1.53 -16.78
CA VAL A 30 -3.56 1.84 -15.38
C VAL A 30 -2.42 1.69 -14.37
N TYR A 31 -1.43 0.83 -14.65
CA TYR A 31 -0.25 0.63 -13.79
C TYR A 31 0.95 1.51 -14.15
N GLY A 32 0.81 2.44 -15.10
CA GLY A 32 1.90 3.29 -15.57
C GLY A 32 2.94 2.53 -16.42
N ARG A 33 4.23 2.79 -16.17
CA ARG A 33 5.33 2.18 -16.94
C ARG A 33 5.72 0.82 -16.36
N LEU A 34 5.32 -0.26 -17.01
CA LEU A 34 5.75 -1.63 -16.65
C LEU A 34 7.08 -2.00 -17.33
N LEU A 35 8.16 -1.32 -16.92
CA LEU A 35 9.51 -1.56 -17.44
C LEU A 35 10.53 -1.57 -16.29
N THR A 36 11.49 -2.49 -16.38
CA THR A 36 12.68 -2.51 -15.53
C THR A 36 13.90 -2.34 -16.43
N ASP A 37 14.54 -1.17 -16.33
CA ASP A 37 15.78 -0.80 -17.01
C ASP A 37 16.66 0.02 -16.05
N ASP A 38 17.94 0.20 -16.39
CA ASP A 38 18.86 1.19 -15.77
C ASP A 38 18.95 1.17 -14.22
N SER A 39 18.69 0.02 -13.59
CA SER A 39 18.51 -0.07 -12.12
C SER A 39 17.56 1.02 -11.57
N GLY A 40 16.60 1.45 -12.41
CA GLY A 40 15.85 2.68 -12.24
C GLY A 40 14.47 2.50 -11.61
N SER A 41 13.98 1.26 -11.49
CA SER A 41 12.60 0.99 -11.07
C SER A 41 12.22 1.71 -9.78
N VAL A 42 12.98 1.53 -8.69
CA VAL A 42 12.69 2.21 -7.41
C VAL A 42 12.85 3.73 -7.54
N ARG A 43 13.95 4.20 -8.14
CA ARG A 43 14.25 5.64 -8.29
C ARG A 43 13.13 6.39 -9.02
N GLN A 44 12.53 5.76 -10.01
CA GLN A 44 11.49 6.35 -10.84
C GLN A 44 10.08 6.16 -10.28
N SER A 45 9.83 5.09 -9.52
CA SER A 45 8.49 4.75 -9.02
C SER A 45 8.25 5.08 -7.55
N CYS A 46 9.29 5.44 -6.78
CA CYS A 46 9.19 5.60 -5.32
C CYS A 46 8.07 6.57 -4.92
N GLU A 47 8.12 7.80 -5.44
CA GLU A 47 7.13 8.82 -5.10
C GLU A 47 5.70 8.42 -5.52
N MET A 48 5.55 7.81 -6.70
CA MET A 48 4.25 7.31 -7.16
C MET A 48 3.70 6.23 -6.22
N LEU A 49 4.52 5.25 -5.86
CA LEU A 49 4.12 4.18 -4.94
C LEU A 49 3.82 4.71 -3.54
N GLN A 50 4.56 5.73 -3.09
CA GLN A 50 4.28 6.38 -1.82
C GLN A 50 2.92 7.07 -1.85
N ARG A 51 2.65 7.86 -2.90
CA ARG A 51 1.36 8.52 -3.09
C ARG A 51 0.19 7.54 -3.12
N VAL A 52 0.35 6.39 -3.79
CA VAL A 52 -0.68 5.33 -3.81
C VAL A 52 -0.97 4.80 -2.40
N GLY A 53 0.07 4.49 -1.62
CA GLY A 53 -0.11 4.00 -0.25
C GLY A 53 -0.75 5.05 0.65
N ALA A 54 -0.30 6.30 0.55
CA ALA A 54 -0.84 7.39 1.33
C ALA A 54 -2.30 7.69 0.95
N GLU A 55 -2.64 7.67 -0.34
CA GLU A 55 -4.02 7.89 -0.80
C GLU A 55 -4.95 6.81 -0.26
N ALA A 56 -4.52 5.54 -0.32
CA ALA A 56 -5.27 4.44 0.26
C ALA A 56 -5.45 4.61 1.78
N ARG A 57 -4.41 5.02 2.51
CA ARG A 57 -4.48 5.32 3.96
C ARG A 57 -5.52 6.40 4.25
N GLU A 58 -5.46 7.55 3.56
CA GLU A 58 -6.38 8.67 3.79
C GLU A 58 -7.84 8.28 3.50
N ARG A 59 -8.08 7.48 2.46
CA ARG A 59 -9.44 6.98 2.13
C ARG A 59 -9.98 6.06 3.21
N LEU A 60 -9.13 5.17 3.74
CA LEU A 60 -9.49 4.28 4.84
C LEU A 60 -9.77 5.08 6.12
N VAL A 61 -8.88 6.00 6.50
CA VAL A 61 -9.04 6.89 7.67
C VAL A 61 -10.32 7.71 7.58
N THR A 62 -10.57 8.33 6.43
CA THR A 62 -11.80 9.10 6.18
C THR A 62 -13.05 8.24 6.35
N SER A 63 -13.06 7.04 5.76
CA SER A 63 -14.20 6.14 5.88
C SER A 63 -14.46 5.67 7.32
N ALA A 64 -13.42 5.44 8.11
CA ALA A 64 -13.59 5.11 9.53
C ALA A 64 -14.09 6.30 10.36
N ALA A 65 -13.57 7.50 10.08
CA ALA A 65 -14.00 8.73 10.73
C ALA A 65 -15.49 9.03 10.47
N GLU A 66 -15.95 8.83 9.22
CA GLU A 66 -17.37 8.91 8.85
C GLU A 66 -18.23 7.91 9.64
N ALA A 67 -17.77 6.67 9.79
CA ALA A 67 -18.48 5.65 10.55
C ALA A 67 -18.60 5.99 12.06
N TRP A 68 -17.60 6.68 12.61
CA TRP A 68 -17.60 7.15 13.99
C TRP A 68 -18.20 8.54 14.19
N LEU A 69 -18.63 9.22 13.12
CA LEU A 69 -19.13 10.59 13.14
C LEU A 69 -18.13 11.60 13.75
N VAL A 70 -16.83 11.40 13.47
CA VAL A 70 -15.74 12.29 13.90
C VAL A 70 -14.98 12.86 12.70
N SER A 71 -14.13 13.85 12.92
CA SER A 71 -13.26 14.36 11.84
C SER A 71 -12.10 13.39 11.56
N PRO A 72 -11.62 13.27 10.30
CA PRO A 72 -10.49 12.38 9.96
C PRO A 72 -9.22 12.63 10.78
N GLY A 73 -8.95 13.88 11.17
CA GLY A 73 -7.80 14.24 12.02
C GLY A 73 -7.86 13.68 13.45
N ARG A 74 -9.04 13.19 13.89
CA ARG A 74 -9.21 12.44 15.15
C ARG A 74 -8.93 10.95 15.00
N CYS A 75 -8.60 10.49 13.80
CA CYS A 75 -8.25 9.12 13.52
C CYS A 75 -6.78 9.00 13.12
N TYR A 76 -6.18 7.84 13.35
CA TYR A 76 -4.87 7.51 12.80
C TYR A 76 -4.79 6.05 12.40
N ALA A 77 -3.98 5.78 11.39
CA ALA A 77 -3.71 4.45 10.89
C ALA A 77 -2.45 3.89 11.57
N ASP A 78 -2.48 2.61 11.95
CA ASP A 78 -1.33 1.90 12.52
C ASP A 78 -1.51 0.38 12.37
N TYR A 79 -0.48 -0.31 11.89
CA TYR A 79 -0.42 -1.77 11.63
C TYR A 79 -1.72 -2.40 11.07
N GLY A 80 -2.29 -1.84 10.01
CA GLY A 80 -3.46 -2.38 9.32
C GLY A 80 -4.81 -2.07 9.97
N LYS A 81 -4.81 -1.18 10.97
CA LYS A 81 -6.00 -0.72 11.70
C LYS A 81 -6.06 0.80 11.70
N ILE A 82 -7.25 1.31 11.97
CA ILE A 82 -7.51 2.72 12.22
C ILE A 82 -7.98 2.83 13.66
N TYR A 83 -7.49 3.84 14.36
CA TYR A 83 -7.78 4.10 15.75
C TYR A 83 -8.41 5.48 15.89
N ASN A 84 -9.45 5.57 16.71
CA ASN A 84 -10.03 6.84 17.15
C ASN A 84 -9.24 7.37 18.35
N ARG A 85 -8.70 8.59 18.26
CA ARG A 85 -7.89 9.21 19.31
C ARG A 85 -8.70 9.53 20.58
N ASP A 86 -9.97 9.84 20.43
CA ASP A 86 -10.82 10.31 21.53
C ASP A 86 -11.44 9.12 22.30
N THR A 87 -11.87 8.07 21.59
CA THR A 87 -12.57 6.91 22.19
C THR A 87 -11.68 5.68 22.40
N ARG A 88 -10.48 5.64 21.81
CA ARG A 88 -9.59 4.45 21.72
C ARG A 88 -10.22 3.25 21.00
N GLU A 89 -11.34 3.43 20.31
CA GLU A 89 -11.91 2.40 19.45
C GLU A 89 -10.99 2.15 18.24
N SER A 90 -11.07 0.94 17.68
CA SER A 90 -10.31 0.60 16.48
C SER A 90 -11.11 -0.23 15.49
N VAL A 91 -10.77 -0.08 14.20
CA VAL A 91 -11.37 -0.83 13.10
C VAL A 91 -10.27 -1.32 12.16
N THR A 92 -10.36 -2.56 11.71
CA THR A 92 -9.43 -3.14 10.72
C THR A 92 -9.74 -2.61 9.33
N TYR A 93 -8.73 -2.43 8.46
CA TYR A 93 -8.94 -1.95 7.09
C TYR A 93 -10.00 -2.77 6.33
N GLY A 94 -10.00 -4.10 6.47
CA GLY A 94 -10.97 -4.95 5.79
C GLY A 94 -12.45 -4.61 6.10
N LYS A 95 -12.75 -4.05 7.28
CA LYS A 95 -14.11 -3.64 7.65
C LYS A 95 -14.58 -2.38 6.95
N VAL A 96 -13.66 -1.49 6.55
CA VAL A 96 -13.98 -0.19 5.93
C VAL A 96 -13.57 -0.09 4.46
N ALA A 97 -12.79 -1.07 3.94
CA ALA A 97 -12.24 -1.04 2.60
C ALA A 97 -13.27 -0.80 1.49
N ALA A 98 -14.45 -1.43 1.58
CA ALA A 98 -15.50 -1.28 0.57
C ALA A 98 -16.09 0.14 0.51
N GLN A 99 -16.16 0.85 1.65
CA GLN A 99 -16.63 2.23 1.68
C GLN A 99 -15.50 3.20 1.33
N ALA A 100 -14.28 2.95 1.83
CA ALA A 100 -13.08 3.69 1.43
C ALA A 100 -12.86 3.68 -0.09
N ALA A 101 -13.21 2.59 -0.77
CA ALA A 101 -13.17 2.47 -2.24
C ALA A 101 -14.07 3.48 -2.98
N LYS A 102 -14.99 4.17 -2.29
CA LYS A 102 -15.85 5.23 -2.85
C LYS A 102 -15.41 6.64 -2.46
N VAL A 103 -14.58 6.76 -1.42
CA VAL A 103 -14.03 8.03 -0.95
C VAL A 103 -13.02 8.56 -1.97
N ARG A 104 -13.09 9.86 -2.28
CA ARG A 104 -12.08 10.58 -3.05
C ARG A 104 -11.30 11.49 -2.11
N VAL A 105 -9.98 11.50 -2.25
CA VAL A 105 -9.08 12.38 -1.49
C VAL A 105 -8.21 13.16 -2.47
N ALA A 106 -7.78 14.35 -2.07
CA ALA A 106 -6.90 15.21 -2.87
C ALA A 106 -5.74 15.69 -2.00
N ASN A 107 -4.61 16.03 -2.62
CA ASN A 107 -3.44 16.62 -1.96
C ASN A 107 -2.90 15.78 -0.79
N VAL A 108 -2.73 14.48 -1.04
CA VAL A 108 -2.23 13.55 -0.03
C VAL A 108 -0.74 13.79 0.23
N LYS A 109 -0.37 13.83 1.51
CA LYS A 109 1.03 13.93 1.94
C LYS A 109 1.63 12.52 2.06
N ILE A 110 2.82 12.37 1.48
CA ILE A 110 3.67 11.19 1.66
C ILE A 110 4.56 11.39 2.89
N LYS A 111 4.94 10.28 3.52
CA LYS A 111 5.91 10.25 4.62
C LYS A 111 7.29 10.69 4.16
N LEU A 112 8.02 11.33 5.07
CA LEU A 112 9.45 11.56 4.92
C LEU A 112 10.24 10.34 5.43
N PRO A 113 11.52 10.19 5.03
CA PRO A 113 12.34 9.07 5.49
C PRO A 113 12.44 8.90 7.01
N GLU A 114 12.32 10.01 7.75
CA GLU A 114 12.29 10.04 9.22
C GLU A 114 11.01 9.45 9.84
N ASP A 115 9.93 9.36 9.06
CA ASP A 115 8.64 8.80 9.50
C ASP A 115 8.47 7.32 9.11
N PHE A 116 9.50 6.70 8.52
CA PHE A 116 9.42 5.30 8.09
C PHE A 116 9.54 4.35 9.28
N ASN A 117 8.65 3.36 9.32
CA ASN A 117 8.60 2.32 10.33
C ASN A 117 9.52 1.14 10.00
N PHE A 118 9.59 0.74 8.73
CA PHE A 118 10.35 -0.45 8.32
C PHE A 118 11.12 -0.29 7.01
N LEU A 119 10.84 0.72 6.18
CA LEU A 119 11.74 1.03 5.06
C LEU A 119 13.15 1.38 5.58
N GLY A 120 14.17 0.75 4.99
CA GLY A 120 15.56 0.88 5.41
C GLY A 120 16.01 -0.15 6.45
N LEU A 121 15.08 -0.90 7.05
CA LEU A 121 15.41 -1.99 7.98
C LEU A 121 15.54 -3.34 7.24
N PRO A 122 16.40 -4.26 7.72
CA PRO A 122 16.48 -5.62 7.20
C PRO A 122 15.13 -6.32 7.31
N THR A 123 14.46 -6.50 6.17
CA THR A 123 13.13 -7.10 6.08
C THR A 123 13.13 -8.25 5.08
N PRO A 124 12.63 -9.46 5.43
CA PRO A 124 12.59 -10.59 4.51
C PRO A 124 11.81 -10.27 3.23
N ARG A 125 12.40 -10.62 2.07
CA ARG A 125 11.75 -10.47 0.77
C ARG A 125 10.83 -11.65 0.48
N PHE A 126 9.71 -11.39 -0.16
CA PHE A 126 8.72 -12.42 -0.52
C PHE A 126 9.22 -13.44 -1.54
N ASP A 127 10.19 -13.07 -2.38
CA ASP A 127 10.64 -13.88 -3.51
C ASP A 127 11.78 -14.85 -3.17
N ILE A 128 12.35 -14.80 -1.96
CA ILE A 128 13.54 -15.60 -1.62
C ILE A 128 13.22 -17.09 -1.53
N ALA A 129 12.18 -17.49 -0.79
CA ALA A 129 11.88 -18.90 -0.56
C ALA A 129 11.69 -19.67 -1.88
N ALA A 130 10.81 -19.16 -2.76
CA ALA A 130 10.51 -19.77 -4.04
C ALA A 130 11.73 -19.88 -4.99
N LYS A 131 12.67 -18.93 -4.89
CA LYS A 131 13.92 -18.96 -5.67
C LYS A 131 14.92 -19.99 -5.14
N VAL A 132 14.89 -20.29 -3.85
CA VAL A 132 15.82 -21.21 -3.20
C VAL A 132 15.33 -22.66 -3.27
N ASP A 133 14.02 -22.88 -3.14
CA ASP A 133 13.43 -24.23 -3.19
C ASP A 133 13.04 -24.70 -4.61
N GLY A 134 13.16 -23.82 -5.61
CA GLY A 134 12.87 -24.14 -7.01
C GLY A 134 11.39 -24.08 -7.39
N SER A 135 10.51 -23.61 -6.50
CA SER A 135 9.07 -23.47 -6.78
C SER A 135 8.71 -22.21 -7.56
N ALA A 136 9.65 -21.28 -7.77
CA ALA A 136 9.43 -20.09 -8.58
C ALA A 136 9.14 -20.46 -10.05
N VAL A 137 8.03 -19.91 -10.59
CA VAL A 137 7.66 -20.04 -12.01
C VAL A 137 8.27 -18.88 -12.79
N TYR A 138 9.03 -19.20 -13.83
CA TYR A 138 9.62 -18.25 -14.76
C TYR A 138 8.86 -18.27 -16.10
N SER A 139 9.08 -17.25 -16.92
CA SER A 139 8.43 -17.15 -18.23
C SER A 139 8.77 -18.29 -19.19
N ILE A 140 9.89 -19.00 -18.97
CA ILE A 140 10.27 -20.19 -19.76
C ILE A 140 9.48 -21.45 -19.34
N ASP A 141 8.83 -21.43 -18.18
CA ASP A 141 8.09 -22.57 -17.63
C ASP A 141 6.59 -22.57 -18.06
N ILE A 142 6.15 -21.57 -18.83
CA ILE A 142 4.75 -21.36 -19.26
C ILE A 142 4.61 -21.61 -20.76
#